data_AF-A0AAN8KS17-F1
#
_entry.id   AF-A0AAN8KS17-F1
#
_cell.length_a   1.000
_cell.length_b   1.000
_cell.length_c   1.000
_cell.angle_alpha   90.00
_cell.angle_beta   90.00
_cell.angle_gamma   90.00
#
_symmetry.space_group_name_H-M   'P 1'
#
loop_
_entity.id
_entity.type
_entity.pdbx_description
1 polymer ?
#
loop_
_entity_poly.entity_id
_entity_poly.type
_entity_poly.pdbx_seq_one_letter_code
_entity_poly.pdbx_strand_id
1 'polypeptide(L)' 'MTAAAALQIGDQLILEEDYDESYIPSEQEIHEYAREIGIDPNQESELLWLAREGIVA' A
#
# COMPACT_ATOMS: atom_id res chain seq x y z
N MET A 1 10.78 -11.35 16.43
CA MET A 1 9.40 -11.01 16.80
C MET A 1 9.45 -9.68 17.52
N THR A 2 9.44 -8.58 16.77
CA THR A 2 9.19 -7.25 17.32
C THR A 2 7.68 -7.13 17.43
N ALA A 3 7.17 -6.95 18.65
CA ALA A 3 5.77 -6.60 18.84
C ALA A 3 5.64 -5.10 18.57
N ALA A 4 4.77 -4.70 17.64
CA ALA A 4 4.35 -3.31 17.46
C ALA A 4 3.99 -2.73 18.84
N ALA A 5 4.59 -1.60 19.24
CA ALA A 5 4.34 -1.07 20.56
C ALA A 5 2.95 -0.42 20.58
N ALA A 6 2.03 -1.01 21.35
CA ALA A 6 0.72 -0.42 21.56
C ALA A 6 0.78 0.47 22.81
N LEU A 7 0.44 1.75 22.68
CA LEU A 7 0.45 2.74 23.76
C LEU A 7 -0.98 3.09 24.18
N GLN A 8 -1.30 2.98 25.47
CA GLN A 8 -2.62 3.32 26.01
C GLN A 8 -2.59 4.74 26.62
N ILE A 9 -3.46 5.64 26.15
CA ILE A 9 -3.67 6.99 26.74
C ILE A 9 -5.14 7.13 27.13
N GLY A 10 -5.43 7.03 28.43
CA GLY A 10 -6.82 6.96 28.91
C GLY A 10 -7.54 5.76 28.30
N ASP A 11 -8.69 6.00 27.67
CA ASP A 11 -9.48 4.97 26.98
C ASP A 11 -9.06 4.73 25.52
N GLN A 12 -8.04 5.45 25.03
CA GLN A 12 -7.58 5.33 23.65
C GLN A 12 -6.36 4.41 23.54
N LEU A 13 -6.38 3.54 22.53
CA LEU A 13 -5.27 2.69 22.13
C LEU A 13 -4.61 3.30 20.89
N ILE A 14 -3.34 3.68 21.02
CA ILE A 14 -2.49 4.12 19.92
C ILE A 14 -1.70 2.90 19.47
N LEU A 15 -1.78 2.57 18.19
CA LEU A 15 -0.98 1.54 17.55
C LEU A 15 0.13 2.24 16.77
N GLU A 16 1.36 1.74 16.89
CA GLU A 16 2.40 2.11 15.95
C GLU A 16 2.04 1.54 14.57
N GLU A 17 2.03 2.39 13.55
CA GLU A 17 1.94 1.93 12.17
C GLU A 17 3.31 1.36 11.78
N ASP A 18 3.39 0.04 11.69
CA ASP A 18 4.53 -0.64 11.05
C ASP A 18 4.46 -0.40 9.53
N TYR A 19 4.66 0.84 9.08
CA TYR A 19 4.81 1.14 7.67
C TYR A 19 6.22 0.73 7.25
N ASP A 20 6.32 -0.34 6.47
CA ASP A 20 7.59 -0.74 5.87
C ASP A 20 7.95 0.29 4.78
N GLU A 21 8.84 1.23 5.09
CA GLU A 21 9.34 2.22 4.13
C GLU A 21 10.01 1.57 2.91
N SER A 22 10.38 0.29 3.00
CA SER A 22 10.93 -0.51 1.91
C SER A 22 9.90 -1.39 1.20
N TYR A 23 8.60 -1.18 1.47
CA TYR A 23 7.52 -1.91 0.81
C TYR A 23 7.59 -1.73 -0.70
N ILE A 24 7.70 -2.85 -1.40
CA ILE A 24 7.67 -2.92 -2.86
C ILE A 24 6.37 -3.62 -3.23
N PRO A 25 5.39 -2.92 -3.83
CA PRO A 25 4.16 -3.56 -4.24
C PRO A 25 4.43 -4.60 -5.31
N SER A 26 3.73 -5.73 -5.19
CA SER A 26 3.77 -6.82 -6.15
C SER A 26 3.08 -6.43 -7.47
N GLU A 27 3.37 -7.15 -8.55
CA GLU A 27 2.67 -6.92 -9.83
C GLU A 27 1.16 -7.13 -9.71
N GLN A 28 0.72 -8.08 -8.87
CA GLN A 28 -0.70 -8.32 -8.66
C GLN A 28 -1.40 -7.11 -8.03
N GLU A 29 -0.83 -6.54 -6.97
CA GLU A 29 -1.37 -5.35 -6.30
C GLU A 29 -1.41 -4.16 -7.27
N ILE A 30 -0.37 -3.98 -8.07
CA ILE A 30 -0.32 -2.93 -9.10
C ILE A 30 -1.43 -3.16 -10.15
N HIS A 31 -1.64 -4.39 -10.60
CA HIS A 31 -2.69 -4.71 -11.58
C HIS A 31 -4.11 -4.56 -11.02
N GLU A 32 -4.32 -4.90 -9.74
CA GLU A 32 -5.60 -4.71 -9.05
C GLU A 32 -5.90 -3.22 -8.92
N TYR A 33 -4.97 -2.44 -8.41
CA TYR A 33 -5.13 -1.00 -8.24
C TYR A 33 -5.26 -0.27 -9.58
N ALA A 34 -4.52 -0.69 -10.61
CA ALA A 34 -4.69 -0.17 -11.98
C ALA A 34 -6.14 -0.28 -12.44
N ARG A 35 -6.81 -1.42 -12.21
CA ARG A 35 -8.22 -1.60 -12.57
C ARG A 35 -9.14 -0.70 -11.76
N GLU A 36 -8.85 -0.48 -10.47
CA GLU A 36 -9.64 0.41 -9.61
C GLU A 36 -9.62 1.86 -10.10
N ILE A 37 -8.49 2.32 -10.64
CA ILE A 37 -8.35 3.66 -11.22
C ILE A 37 -8.69 3.73 -12.71
N GLY A 38 -9.17 2.63 -13.29
CA GLY A 38 -9.67 2.58 -14.67
C GLY A 38 -8.62 2.35 -15.75
N ILE A 39 -7.42 1.86 -15.40
CA ILE A 39 -6.36 1.45 -16.31
C ILE A 39 -6.50 -0.05 -16.59
N ASP A 40 -6.53 -0.47 -17.87
CA ASP A 40 -6.44 -1.89 -18.23
C ASP A 40 -4.96 -2.34 -18.19
N PRO A 41 -4.56 -3.20 -17.24
CA PRO A 41 -3.16 -3.59 -17.08
C PRO A 41 -2.59 -4.37 -18.29
N ASN A 42 -3.45 -4.93 -19.14
CA ASN A 42 -2.99 -5.68 -20.32
C ASN A 42 -2.89 -4.80 -21.57
N GLN A 43 -3.68 -3.73 -21.66
CA GLN A 43 -3.71 -2.86 -22.83
C GLN A 43 -2.92 -1.55 -22.62
N GLU A 44 -2.85 -1.07 -21.38
CA GLU A 44 -2.25 0.20 -21.00
C GLU A 44 -1.09 -0.03 -20.01
N SER A 45 -0.25 -1.03 -20.30
CA SER A 45 0.87 -1.44 -19.44
C SER A 45 1.86 -0.29 -19.15
N GLU A 46 1.99 0.67 -20.08
CA GLU A 46 2.80 1.88 -19.94
C GLU A 46 2.26 2.86 -18.89
N LEU A 47 1.00 2.69 -18.45
CA LEU A 47 0.38 3.51 -17.41
C LEU A 47 0.45 2.85 -16.03
N LEU A 48 0.94 1.60 -15.92
CA LEU A 48 1.02 0.87 -14.63
C LEU A 48 1.87 1.57 -13.57
N TRP A 49 2.81 2.43 -13.98
CA TRP A 49 3.58 3.22 -13.01
C TRP A 49 2.69 4.17 -12.19
N LEU A 50 1.58 4.67 -12.75
CA LEU A 50 0.63 5.50 -12.01
C LEU A 50 -0.04 4.71 -10.88
N ALA A 51 -0.37 3.44 -11.13
CA ALA A 51 -0.92 2.56 -10.12
C ALA A 51 0.12 2.23 -9.04
N ARG A 52 1.37 1.96 -9.42
CA ARG A 52 2.47 1.75 -8.46
C ARG A 52 2.67 2.97 -7.55
N GLU A 53 2.74 4.17 -8.12
CA GLU A 53 2.92 5.40 -7.32
C GLU A 53 1.76 5.61 -6.35
N GLY A 54 0.52 5.34 -6.76
CA GLY A 54 -0.65 5.47 -5.88
C GLY A 54 -0.71 4.48 -4.73
N ILE A 55 -0.02 3.33 -4.82
CA ILE A 55 0.08 2.34 -3.74
C ILE A 55 1.17 2.74 -2.71
N VAL A 56 2.24 3.40 -3.16
CA VAL A 56 3.40 3.76 -2.32
C VAL A 56 3.22 5.10 -1.59
N ALA A 57 2.28 5.93 -2.06
CA ALA A 57 2.04 7.31 -1.60
C ALA A 57 1.39 7.44 -0.21
#